data_AF-E2C662-F1
#
_entry.id   AF-E2C662-F1
#
_cell.length_a   1.000
_cell.length_b   1.000
_cell.length_c   1.000
_cell.angle_alpha   90.00
_cell.angle_beta   90.00
_cell.angle_gamma   90.00
#
_symmetry.space_group_name_H-M   'P 1'
#
loop_
_entity.id
_entity.type
_entity.pdbx_description
1 polymer ?
#
loop_
_entity_poly.entity_id
_entity_poly.type
_entity_poly.pdbx_seq_one_letter_code
_entity_poly.pdbx_strand_id
1 'polypeptide(L)'
;MWWGYSESLDLQNEITEGDDQFSSSLEVFIVGAGDARHIIKTLASSYKHPDRIITYHVIEPTLEQVARSILLLNVCLQKDLGLQEATRYYLEILGNTLLRPATAKYLAKCTKQLINISTCTIDCPWLSLENFKYKDRDNLECIFKFWIRATCEGIPIINYWDHRIRELLKARYDYREGVFDWDYYMILKPRGIFNLTVQEYKFWRNNGVAFTWLEGEPVRSNPTLLNNIIQYGPGFVHHAYLGDIVNGPFFTWTTSERKDKKFRATDIAEGELMRTIYEIKMKKPLCENYIGAHRDPSILNGTIVTEVPNIEVEFESWTSVNNKTNKENISWVEIPNHKVFYILQ
;
A
#
# COMPACT_ATOMS: atom_id res chain seq x y z
N MET A 1 -7.63 -8.19 -6.07
CA MET A 1 -6.56 -8.51 -5.08
C MET A 1 -5.85 -7.22 -4.74
N TRP A 2 -5.46 -6.98 -3.49
CA TRP A 2 -4.98 -5.64 -3.08
C TRP A 2 -3.50 -5.38 -3.31
N TRP A 3 -2.77 -6.39 -3.74
CA TRP A 3 -1.35 -6.37 -4.08
C TRP A 3 -1.08 -7.51 -5.05
N GLY A 4 -0.10 -7.36 -5.94
CA GLY A 4 0.33 -8.46 -6.82
C GLY A 4 1.33 -9.41 -6.16
N TYR A 5 1.62 -10.54 -6.82
CA TYR A 5 2.47 -11.63 -6.31
C TYR A 5 3.94 -11.60 -6.77
N SER A 6 4.45 -10.44 -7.15
CA SER A 6 5.84 -10.28 -7.57
C SER A 6 6.53 -9.18 -6.77
N GLU A 7 7.86 -9.16 -6.84
CA GLU A 7 8.63 -8.01 -6.43
C GLU A 7 8.32 -6.78 -7.31
N SER A 8 8.71 -5.60 -6.82
CA SER A 8 8.62 -4.37 -7.57
C SER A 8 9.73 -4.32 -8.62
N LEU A 9 9.33 -4.09 -9.87
CA LEU A 9 10.22 -4.06 -11.02
C LEU A 9 10.41 -2.63 -11.51
N ASP A 10 11.64 -2.31 -11.89
CA ASP A 10 11.93 -1.12 -12.68
C ASP A 10 11.67 -1.45 -14.14
N LEU A 11 10.57 -0.95 -14.68
CA LEU A 11 10.05 -1.32 -15.99
C LEU A 11 10.99 -0.90 -17.13
N GLN A 12 11.92 0.02 -16.89
CA GLN A 12 12.94 0.39 -17.87
C GLN A 12 14.05 -0.65 -18.01
N ASN A 13 14.35 -1.44 -16.96
CA ASN A 13 15.33 -2.54 -17.06
C ASN A 13 14.78 -3.77 -17.79
N GLU A 14 13.45 -3.87 -17.92
CA GLU A 14 12.78 -4.99 -18.57
C GLU A 14 12.69 -4.83 -20.11
N ILE A 15 13.21 -3.72 -20.66
CA ILE A 15 13.22 -3.45 -22.09
C ILE A 15 14.35 -4.28 -22.74
N THR A 16 13.97 -5.13 -23.71
CA THR A 16 14.92 -5.97 -24.46
C THR A 16 15.92 -5.16 -25.29
N GLU A 17 17.16 -5.62 -25.36
CA GLU A 17 18.19 -5.03 -26.22
C GLU A 17 17.73 -5.05 -27.70
N GLY A 18 17.43 -3.87 -28.24
CA GLY A 18 16.95 -3.67 -29.62
C GLY A 18 15.60 -2.95 -29.73
N ASP A 19 14.78 -2.98 -28.68
CA ASP A 19 13.53 -2.22 -28.62
C ASP A 19 13.77 -0.84 -27.99
N ASP A 20 13.46 0.24 -28.70
CA ASP A 20 13.22 1.60 -28.19
C ASP A 20 14.21 2.17 -27.13
N GLN A 21 15.43 1.64 -27.01
CA GLN A 21 16.43 2.12 -26.03
C GLN A 21 16.76 3.60 -26.23
N PHE A 22 16.63 4.09 -27.46
CA PHE A 22 16.88 5.48 -27.87
C PHE A 22 15.60 6.30 -28.10
N SER A 23 14.40 5.73 -27.89
CA SER A 23 13.17 6.49 -28.02
C SER A 23 13.07 7.54 -26.91
N SER A 24 12.68 8.76 -27.29
CA SER A 24 12.44 9.84 -26.33
C SER A 24 11.16 9.63 -25.50
N SER A 25 10.34 8.65 -25.85
CA SER A 25 9.09 8.31 -25.16
C SER A 25 8.91 6.80 -25.00
N LEU A 26 8.42 6.37 -23.83
CA LEU A 26 8.09 4.99 -23.50
C LEU A 26 6.63 4.89 -23.07
N GLU A 27 5.87 4.02 -23.74
CA GLU A 27 4.50 3.69 -23.39
C GLU A 27 4.47 2.35 -22.66
N VAL A 28 3.96 2.34 -21.43
CA VAL A 28 3.97 1.17 -20.55
C VAL A 28 2.55 0.75 -20.24
N PHE A 29 2.19 -0.46 -20.59
CA PHE A 29 0.88 -1.03 -20.30
C PHE A 29 0.94 -2.00 -19.12
N ILE A 30 0.21 -1.70 -18.05
CA ILE A 30 0.18 -2.49 -16.81
C ILE A 30 -1.24 -3.03 -16.62
N VAL A 31 -1.38 -4.37 -16.58
CA VAL A 31 -2.68 -5.03 -16.42
C VAL A 31 -2.70 -5.80 -15.11
N GLY A 32 -3.62 -5.45 -14.21
CA GLY A 32 -3.89 -6.21 -13.00
C GLY A 32 -2.69 -6.34 -12.06
N ALA A 33 -1.83 -5.32 -11.97
CA ALA A 33 -0.72 -5.32 -11.02
C ALA A 33 -1.22 -5.34 -9.57
N GLY A 34 -2.42 -4.80 -9.32
CA GLY A 34 -3.09 -4.78 -8.02
C GLY A 34 -2.64 -3.65 -7.11
N ASP A 35 -1.48 -3.06 -7.37
CA ASP A 35 -0.90 -1.91 -6.67
C ASP A 35 0.07 -1.12 -7.57
N ALA A 36 0.59 0.00 -7.05
CA ALA A 36 1.44 0.93 -7.81
C ALA A 36 2.95 0.61 -7.79
N ARG A 37 3.39 -0.52 -7.24
CA ARG A 37 4.81 -0.74 -6.90
C ARG A 37 5.76 -0.63 -8.09
N HIS A 38 5.35 -1.09 -9.27
CA HIS A 38 6.18 -1.07 -10.48
C HIS A 38 6.42 0.37 -10.96
N ILE A 39 5.37 1.20 -10.92
CA ILE A 39 5.48 2.63 -11.23
C ILE A 39 6.42 3.29 -10.22
N ILE A 40 6.21 3.05 -8.92
CA ILE A 40 7.04 3.63 -7.85
C ILE A 40 8.52 3.21 -8.00
N LYS A 41 8.80 1.94 -8.31
CA LYS A 41 10.15 1.42 -8.51
C LYS A 41 10.83 2.02 -9.75
N THR A 42 10.07 2.20 -10.83
CA THR A 42 10.53 2.86 -12.06
C THR A 42 10.84 4.35 -11.79
N LEU A 43 9.99 5.05 -11.04
CA LEU A 43 10.23 6.44 -10.61
C LEU A 43 11.51 6.58 -9.80
N ALA A 44 11.73 5.69 -8.83
CA ALA A 44 12.94 5.69 -8.00
C ALA A 44 14.21 5.50 -8.83
N SER A 45 14.15 4.64 -9.85
CA SER A 45 15.31 4.34 -10.69
C SER A 45 15.49 5.31 -11.84
N SER A 46 14.57 6.27 -12.05
CA SER A 46 14.59 7.23 -13.18
C SER A 46 15.94 7.93 -13.37
N TYR A 47 16.63 8.31 -12.28
CA TYR A 47 17.92 8.98 -12.34
C TYR A 47 19.08 8.11 -12.86
N LYS A 48 18.89 6.79 -12.95
CA LYS A 48 19.85 5.83 -13.50
C LYS A 48 19.67 5.63 -15.01
N HIS A 49 18.56 6.12 -15.56
CA HIS A 49 18.17 5.93 -16.95
C HIS A 49 18.36 7.19 -17.79
N PRO A 50 18.46 7.07 -19.12
CA PRO A 50 18.38 8.22 -20.01
C PRO A 50 17.08 8.99 -19.81
N ASP A 51 17.14 10.31 -19.92
CA ASP A 51 15.97 11.17 -19.79
C ASP A 51 14.96 10.86 -20.91
N ARG A 52 13.77 10.40 -20.52
CA ARG A 52 12.69 10.01 -21.44
C ARG A 52 11.33 10.25 -20.81
N ILE A 53 10.33 10.53 -21.64
CA ILE A 53 8.94 10.64 -21.19
C ILE A 53 8.36 9.23 -21.06
N ILE A 54 7.74 8.91 -19.93
CA ILE A 54 7.10 7.61 -19.68
C ILE A 54 5.61 7.82 -19.38
N THR A 55 4.79 7.17 -20.18
CA THR A 55 3.34 7.12 -20.00
C THR A 55 2.95 5.73 -19.50
N TYR A 56 2.24 5.67 -18.39
CA TYR A 56 1.73 4.42 -17.82
C TYR A 56 0.23 4.31 -18.08
N HIS A 57 -0.20 3.23 -18.73
CA HIS A 57 -1.60 2.86 -18.93
C HIS A 57 -1.93 1.69 -18.03
N VAL A 58 -2.66 1.94 -16.94
CA VAL A 58 -2.93 0.97 -15.89
C VAL A 58 -4.38 0.50 -15.97
N ILE A 59 -4.57 -0.80 -16.20
CA ILE A 59 -5.88 -1.45 -16.12
C ILE A 59 -6.02 -2.16 -14.77
N GLU A 60 -7.03 -1.76 -14.02
CA GLU A 60 -7.46 -2.45 -12.80
C GLU A 60 -8.95 -2.83 -12.89
N PRO A 61 -9.36 -3.96 -12.29
CA PRO A 61 -10.73 -4.44 -12.42
C PRO A 61 -11.74 -3.70 -11.53
N THR A 62 -11.30 -2.94 -10.53
CA THR A 62 -12.21 -2.13 -9.70
C THR A 62 -11.68 -0.72 -9.44
N LEU A 63 -12.60 0.22 -9.21
CA LEU A 63 -12.26 1.60 -8.86
C LEU A 63 -11.58 1.70 -7.49
N GLU A 64 -11.84 0.78 -6.57
CA GLU A 64 -11.15 0.71 -5.28
C GLU A 64 -9.66 0.40 -5.47
N GLN A 65 -9.29 -0.46 -6.42
CA GLN A 65 -7.88 -0.71 -6.75
C GLN A 65 -7.23 0.52 -7.38
N VAL A 66 -7.93 1.21 -8.28
CA VAL A 66 -7.45 2.49 -8.83
C VAL A 66 -7.23 3.51 -7.70
N ALA A 67 -8.22 3.69 -6.82
CA ALA A 67 -8.15 4.60 -5.68
C ALA A 67 -6.95 4.28 -4.77
N ARG A 68 -6.71 2.99 -4.50
CA ARG A 68 -5.56 2.53 -3.70
C ARG A 68 -4.24 2.83 -4.40
N SER A 69 -4.15 2.56 -5.69
CA SER A 69 -2.94 2.83 -6.48
C SER A 69 -2.60 4.32 -6.49
N ILE A 70 -3.61 5.20 -6.67
CA ILE A 70 -3.47 6.66 -6.54
C ILE A 70 -2.98 7.06 -5.15
N LEU A 71 -3.58 6.51 -4.09
CA LEU A 71 -3.19 6.78 -2.71
C LEU A 71 -1.73 6.38 -2.43
N LEU A 72 -1.34 5.17 -2.82
CA LEU A 72 0.01 4.64 -2.62
C LEU A 72 1.07 5.47 -3.37
N LEU A 73 0.80 5.88 -4.62
CA LEU A 73 1.65 6.82 -5.36
C LEU A 73 1.76 8.16 -4.65
N ASN A 74 0.62 8.69 -4.19
CA ASN A 74 0.59 9.97 -3.49
C ASN A 74 1.46 9.96 -2.22
N VAL A 75 1.42 8.87 -1.43
CA VAL A 75 2.26 8.72 -0.23
C VAL A 75 3.75 8.85 -0.58
N CYS A 76 4.20 8.19 -1.64
CA CYS A 76 5.60 8.23 -2.08
C CYS A 76 6.02 9.61 -2.62
N LEU A 77 5.09 10.34 -3.24
CA LEU A 77 5.36 11.61 -3.91
C LEU A 77 5.22 12.83 -3.00
N GLN A 78 4.66 12.73 -1.79
CA GLN A 78 4.52 13.90 -0.91
C GLN A 78 5.87 14.44 -0.42
N LYS A 79 6.15 15.73 -0.68
CA LYS A 79 7.39 16.40 -0.25
C LYS A 79 7.51 16.50 1.27
N ASP A 80 6.42 16.91 1.92
CA ASP A 80 6.42 17.30 3.34
C ASP A 80 6.32 16.12 4.32
N LEU A 81 6.20 14.89 3.81
CA LEU A 81 6.13 13.68 4.62
C LEU A 81 7.54 13.14 4.91
N GLY A 82 7.87 12.92 6.18
CA GLY A 82 9.17 12.38 6.58
C GLY A 82 9.43 11.01 5.95
N LEU A 83 10.70 10.70 5.66
CA LEU A 83 11.06 9.47 4.93
C LEU A 83 10.56 8.20 5.64
N GLN A 84 10.78 8.12 6.96
CA GLN A 84 10.31 7.00 7.77
C GLN A 84 8.78 6.95 7.87
N GLU A 85 8.12 8.10 8.02
CA GLU A 85 6.66 8.18 8.06
C GLU A 85 6.06 7.70 6.74
N ALA A 86 6.54 8.22 5.60
CA ALA A 86 6.08 7.83 4.27
C ALA A 86 6.23 6.32 4.04
N THR A 87 7.37 5.77 4.43
CA THR A 87 7.65 4.33 4.29
C THR A 87 6.66 3.49 5.10
N ARG A 88 6.48 3.81 6.39
CA ARG A 88 5.62 3.01 7.27
C ARG A 88 4.13 3.20 6.94
N TYR A 89 3.69 4.43 6.65
CA TYR A 89 2.31 4.71 6.26
C TYR A 89 1.94 3.95 5.00
N TYR A 90 2.83 3.93 4.00
CA TYR A 90 2.64 3.14 2.79
C TYR A 90 2.45 1.66 3.13
N LEU A 91 3.34 1.05 3.92
CA LEU A 91 3.28 -0.39 4.22
C LEU A 91 2.02 -0.75 5.02
N GLU A 92 1.61 0.09 5.98
CA GLU A 92 0.36 -0.09 6.71
C GLU A 92 -0.86 -0.02 5.79
N ILE A 93 -0.94 1.00 4.93
CA ILE A 93 -2.04 1.18 3.96
C ILE A 93 -2.07 0.01 2.96
N LEU A 94 -0.91 -0.47 2.53
CA LEU A 94 -0.76 -1.58 1.61
C LEU A 94 -1.35 -2.87 2.20
N GLY A 95 -0.91 -3.25 3.41
CA GLY A 95 -1.01 -4.63 3.86
C GLY A 95 -1.70 -4.89 5.20
N ASN A 96 -1.93 -3.86 6.02
CA ASN A 96 -2.45 -4.05 7.37
C ASN A 96 -3.95 -3.75 7.45
N THR A 97 -4.71 -4.66 8.05
CA THR A 97 -6.12 -4.44 8.45
C THR A 97 -6.26 -3.30 9.45
N LEU A 98 -5.27 -3.13 10.33
CA LEU A 98 -5.22 -2.07 11.34
C LEU A 98 -4.04 -1.12 11.12
N LEU A 99 -4.32 0.17 11.30
CA LEU A 99 -3.43 1.30 11.17
C LEU A 99 -3.11 1.87 12.55
N ARG A 100 -1.91 2.41 12.69
CA ARG A 100 -1.58 3.26 13.84
C ARG A 100 -2.38 4.57 13.76
N PRO A 101 -2.72 5.21 14.90
CA PRO A 101 -3.48 6.46 14.90
C PRO A 101 -2.86 7.57 14.02
N ALA A 102 -1.53 7.65 13.95
CA ALA A 102 -0.84 8.60 13.09
C ALA A 102 -1.12 8.34 11.60
N THR A 103 -1.04 7.07 11.18
CA THR A 103 -1.36 6.63 9.81
C THR A 103 -2.82 6.86 9.47
N ALA A 104 -3.76 6.57 10.39
CA ALA A 104 -5.18 6.83 10.19
C ALA A 104 -5.47 8.33 10.05
N LYS A 105 -4.83 9.18 10.85
CA LYS A 105 -4.99 10.64 10.77
C LYS A 105 -4.45 11.17 9.45
N TYR A 106 -3.30 10.65 9.03
CA TYR A 106 -2.72 10.92 7.73
C TYR A 106 -3.65 10.48 6.59
N LEU A 107 -4.19 9.26 6.64
CA LEU A 107 -5.10 8.71 5.63
C LEU A 107 -6.34 9.60 5.45
N ALA A 108 -6.99 10.01 6.54
CA ALA A 108 -8.15 10.90 6.49
C ALA A 108 -7.79 12.27 5.87
N LYS A 109 -6.65 12.86 6.27
CA LYS A 109 -6.16 14.13 5.71
C LYS A 109 -5.85 14.01 4.22
N CYS A 110 -5.07 13.01 3.83
CA CYS A 110 -4.64 12.75 2.47
C CYS A 110 -5.82 12.44 1.55
N THR A 111 -6.78 11.64 2.01
CA THR A 111 -7.95 11.28 1.19
C THR A 111 -8.82 12.50 0.88
N LYS A 112 -8.94 13.45 1.82
CA LYS A 112 -9.62 14.73 1.57
C LYS A 112 -8.98 15.53 0.43
N GLN A 113 -7.66 15.44 0.30
CA GLN A 113 -6.92 16.05 -0.80
C GLN A 113 -7.17 15.30 -2.13
N LEU A 114 -7.24 13.97 -2.12
CA LEU A 114 -7.50 13.16 -3.32
C LEU A 114 -8.93 13.36 -3.89
N ILE A 115 -9.93 13.65 -3.05
CA ILE A 115 -11.28 14.05 -3.50
C ILE A 115 -11.23 15.26 -4.44
N ASN A 116 -10.36 16.22 -4.15
CA ASN A 116 -10.23 17.42 -4.97
C ASN A 116 -9.63 17.11 -6.35
N ILE A 117 -8.81 16.05 -6.44
CA ILE A 117 -8.24 15.59 -7.71
C ILE A 117 -9.30 14.87 -8.54
N SER A 118 -10.11 13.99 -7.93
CA SER A 118 -11.19 13.27 -8.65
C SER A 118 -12.25 14.22 -9.19
N THR A 119 -12.51 15.33 -8.48
CA THR A 119 -13.44 16.39 -8.90
C THR A 119 -12.82 17.44 -9.83
N CYS A 120 -11.56 17.26 -10.24
CA CYS A 120 -10.80 18.20 -11.08
C CYS A 120 -10.72 19.63 -10.50
N THR A 121 -10.78 19.78 -9.17
CA THR A 121 -10.63 21.09 -8.49
C THR A 121 -9.17 21.42 -8.19
N ILE A 122 -8.30 20.42 -8.16
CA ILE A 122 -6.84 20.54 -8.06
C ILE A 122 -6.22 19.79 -9.23
N ASP A 123 -5.28 20.42 -9.94
CA ASP A 123 -4.50 19.77 -10.98
C ASP A 123 -3.46 18.82 -10.36
N CYS A 124 -3.34 17.63 -10.93
CA CYS A 124 -2.39 16.61 -10.50
C CYS A 124 -1.44 16.30 -11.66
N PRO A 125 -0.17 16.77 -11.62
CA PRO A 125 0.69 16.74 -12.80
C PRO A 125 1.03 15.32 -13.26
N TRP A 126 1.10 14.36 -12.35
CA TRP A 126 1.48 12.98 -12.63
C TRP A 126 0.29 12.03 -12.92
N LEU A 127 -0.95 12.48 -12.73
CA LEU A 127 -2.16 11.67 -12.92
C LEU A 127 -3.03 12.26 -14.04
N SER A 128 -3.62 11.42 -14.89
CA SER A 128 -4.75 11.79 -15.75
C SER A 128 -5.94 10.86 -15.49
N LEU A 129 -7.13 11.46 -15.39
CA LEU A 129 -8.42 10.77 -15.28
C LEU A 129 -9.25 10.97 -16.55
N GLU A 130 -8.65 11.36 -17.67
CA GLU A 130 -9.38 11.64 -18.92
C GLU A 130 -10.14 10.42 -19.47
N ASN A 131 -9.63 9.22 -19.24
CA ASN A 131 -10.27 7.97 -19.66
C ASN A 131 -11.50 7.61 -18.81
N PHE A 132 -11.72 8.30 -17.69
CA PHE A 132 -12.85 8.02 -16.79
C PHE A 132 -14.09 8.78 -17.22
N LYS A 133 -15.22 8.08 -17.29
CA LYS A 133 -16.53 8.72 -17.48
C LYS A 133 -16.87 9.52 -16.22
N TYR A 134 -17.77 10.49 -16.34
CA TYR A 134 -18.24 11.29 -15.19
C TYR A 134 -18.70 10.40 -14.02
N LYS A 135 -19.46 9.34 -14.31
CA LYS A 135 -19.90 8.35 -13.31
C LYS A 135 -18.73 7.68 -12.57
N ASP A 136 -17.64 7.37 -13.26
CA ASP A 136 -16.48 6.71 -12.65
C ASP A 136 -15.73 7.68 -11.73
N ARG A 137 -15.68 8.97 -12.09
CA ARG A 137 -15.12 10.03 -11.25
C ARG A 137 -15.97 10.29 -10.00
N ASP A 138 -17.29 10.31 -10.15
CA ASP A 138 -18.24 10.43 -9.02
C ASP A 138 -18.09 9.24 -8.06
N ASN A 139 -17.97 8.02 -8.60
CA ASN A 139 -17.75 6.81 -7.81
C ASN A 139 -16.38 6.84 -7.10
N LEU A 140 -15.32 7.31 -7.77
CA LEU A 140 -14.00 7.49 -7.16
C LEU A 140 -14.04 8.49 -6.00
N GLU A 141 -14.75 9.61 -6.18
CA GLU A 141 -15.02 10.57 -5.10
C GLU A 141 -15.79 9.90 -3.94
N CYS A 142 -16.79 9.08 -4.23
CA CYS A 142 -17.56 8.35 -3.21
C CYS A 142 -16.68 7.40 -2.40
N ILE A 143 -15.76 6.67 -3.04
CA ILE A 143 -14.79 5.79 -2.38
C ILE A 143 -13.93 6.60 -1.41
N PHE A 144 -13.40 7.75 -1.84
CA PHE A 144 -12.59 8.60 -0.98
C PHE A 144 -13.40 9.20 0.20
N LYS A 145 -14.64 9.63 -0.03
CA LYS A 145 -15.55 10.08 1.06
C LYS A 145 -15.80 8.98 2.07
N PHE A 146 -16.04 7.75 1.59
CA PHE A 146 -16.21 6.59 2.44
C PHE A 146 -14.97 6.33 3.29
N TRP A 147 -13.77 6.34 2.71
CA TRP A 147 -12.53 6.11 3.47
C TRP A 147 -12.32 7.15 4.57
N ILE A 148 -12.61 8.43 4.33
CA ILE A 148 -12.53 9.45 5.39
C ILE A 148 -13.47 9.09 6.54
N ARG A 149 -14.74 8.80 6.22
CA ARG A 149 -15.77 8.46 7.21
C ARG A 149 -15.40 7.20 8.00
N ALA A 150 -15.07 6.12 7.30
CA ALA A 150 -14.74 4.81 7.88
C ALA A 150 -13.46 4.86 8.72
N THR A 151 -12.47 5.68 8.34
CA THR A 151 -11.27 5.90 9.17
C THR A 151 -11.62 6.60 10.50
N CYS A 152 -12.69 7.40 10.53
CA CYS A 152 -13.11 8.14 11.73
C CYS A 152 -14.09 7.39 12.62
N GLU A 153 -15.06 6.70 12.00
CA GLU A 153 -16.13 5.97 12.70
C GLU A 153 -15.70 4.55 13.07
N GLY A 154 -14.64 4.03 12.45
CA GLY A 154 -14.27 2.61 12.54
C GLY A 154 -15.12 1.75 11.61
N ILE A 155 -14.60 0.58 11.27
CA ILE A 155 -15.31 -0.49 10.56
C ILE A 155 -14.95 -1.81 11.24
N PRO A 156 -15.80 -2.84 11.25
CA PRO A 156 -15.47 -4.12 11.88
C PRO A 156 -14.49 -4.95 11.04
N ILE A 157 -13.29 -4.43 10.72
CA ILE A 157 -12.38 -5.11 9.81
C ILE A 157 -11.79 -6.38 10.44
N ILE A 158 -11.65 -6.40 11.77
CA ILE A 158 -11.22 -7.58 12.52
C ILE A 158 -12.23 -8.71 12.33
N ASN A 159 -13.53 -8.41 12.44
CA ASN A 159 -14.59 -9.39 12.23
C ASN A 159 -14.65 -9.86 10.77
N TYR A 160 -14.45 -8.95 9.81
CA TYR A 160 -14.38 -9.31 8.39
C TYR A 160 -13.22 -10.26 8.09
N TRP A 161 -12.05 -10.02 8.69
CA TRP A 161 -10.90 -10.90 8.59
C TRP A 161 -11.19 -12.28 9.20
N ASP A 162 -11.69 -12.32 10.43
CA ASP A 162 -11.99 -13.58 11.13
C ASP A 162 -13.03 -14.41 10.37
N HIS A 163 -14.10 -13.77 9.88
CA HIS A 163 -15.12 -14.43 9.08
C HIS A 163 -14.52 -15.04 7.80
N ARG A 164 -13.63 -14.33 7.11
CA ARG A 164 -12.92 -14.84 5.93
C ARG A 164 -12.06 -16.06 6.26
N ILE A 165 -11.36 -16.05 7.39
CA ILE A 165 -10.54 -17.19 7.84
C ILE A 165 -11.43 -18.38 8.21
N ARG A 166 -12.55 -18.16 8.91
CA ARG A 166 -13.53 -19.22 9.22
C ARG A 166 -14.11 -19.86 7.96
N GLU A 167 -14.52 -19.05 6.99
CA GLU A 167 -15.06 -19.54 5.71
C GLU A 167 -14.03 -20.34 4.92
N LEU A 168 -12.77 -19.88 4.90
CA LEU A 168 -11.68 -20.59 4.21
C LEU A 168 -11.35 -21.94 4.88
N LEU A 169 -11.25 -21.97 6.21
CA LEU A 169 -10.78 -23.14 6.94
C LEU A 169 -11.90 -24.13 7.29
N LYS A 170 -13.15 -23.65 7.40
CA LYS A 170 -14.32 -24.41 7.82
C LYS A 170 -14.05 -25.17 9.12
N ALA A 171 -14.28 -26.48 9.14
CA ALA A 171 -14.01 -27.35 10.30
C ALA A 171 -12.55 -27.33 10.79
N ARG A 172 -11.60 -26.84 9.98
CA ARG A 172 -10.19 -26.73 10.38
C ARG A 172 -9.87 -25.42 11.12
N TYR A 173 -10.84 -24.52 11.29
CA TYR A 173 -10.60 -23.21 11.94
C TYR A 173 -10.09 -23.35 13.38
N ASP A 174 -10.61 -24.32 14.14
CA ASP A 174 -10.17 -24.57 15.52
C ASP A 174 -8.73 -25.11 15.58
N TYR A 175 -8.22 -25.64 14.46
CA TYR A 175 -6.85 -26.13 14.27
C TYR A 175 -6.03 -25.25 13.33
N ARG A 176 -6.41 -23.97 13.17
CA ARG A 176 -5.84 -23.06 12.17
C ARG A 176 -4.32 -22.89 12.25
N GLU A 177 -3.75 -22.95 13.44
CA GLU A 177 -2.30 -22.83 13.63
C GLU A 177 -1.53 -23.91 12.87
N GLY A 178 -2.02 -25.15 12.87
CA GLY A 178 -1.42 -26.24 12.11
C GLY A 178 -1.58 -26.07 10.60
N VAL A 179 -2.69 -25.47 10.15
CA VAL A 179 -2.89 -25.13 8.74
C VAL A 179 -1.95 -23.99 8.32
N PHE A 180 -1.78 -22.97 9.16
CA PHE A 180 -0.86 -21.86 8.88
C PHE A 180 0.59 -22.32 8.83
N ASP A 181 1.02 -23.22 9.74
CA ASP A 181 2.35 -23.85 9.64
C ASP A 181 2.53 -24.58 8.31
N TRP A 182 1.53 -25.38 7.92
CA TRP A 182 1.59 -26.13 6.66
C TRP A 182 1.67 -25.19 5.46
N ASP A 183 0.80 -24.17 5.38
CA ASP A 183 0.79 -23.17 4.30
C ASP A 183 2.16 -22.46 4.21
N TYR A 184 2.75 -22.09 5.35
CA TYR A 184 4.06 -21.46 5.38
C TYR A 184 5.15 -22.37 4.79
N TYR A 185 5.30 -23.59 5.30
CA TYR A 185 6.39 -24.47 4.90
C TYR A 185 6.20 -25.09 3.52
N MET A 186 4.97 -25.34 3.11
CA MET A 186 4.65 -26.05 1.86
C MET A 186 4.32 -25.13 0.69
N ILE A 187 3.87 -23.89 0.95
CA ILE A 187 3.50 -22.94 -0.11
C ILE A 187 4.49 -21.77 -0.17
N LEU A 188 4.69 -21.05 0.94
CA LEU A 188 5.45 -19.79 0.90
C LEU A 188 6.96 -20.00 0.84
N LYS A 189 7.49 -20.93 1.64
CA LYS A 189 8.92 -21.23 1.66
C LYS A 189 9.43 -21.73 0.30
N PRO A 190 8.75 -22.66 -0.42
CA PRO A 190 9.16 -23.05 -1.76
C PRO A 190 9.04 -21.95 -2.81
N ARG A 191 8.18 -20.95 -2.61
CA ARG A 191 8.03 -19.77 -3.48
C ARG A 191 9.11 -18.70 -3.27
N GLY A 192 10.08 -18.95 -2.39
CA GLY A 192 11.26 -18.08 -2.24
C GLY A 192 11.08 -16.86 -1.35
N ILE A 193 10.06 -16.83 -0.47
CA ILE A 193 9.97 -15.78 0.57
C ILE A 193 10.86 -16.17 1.76
N PHE A 194 12.15 -15.85 1.67
CA PHE A 194 13.13 -16.31 2.67
C PHE A 194 13.13 -15.49 3.96
N ASN A 195 12.80 -14.19 3.90
CA ASN A 195 12.83 -13.29 5.06
C ASN A 195 11.55 -13.32 5.89
N LEU A 196 10.47 -13.90 5.37
CA LEU A 196 9.22 -14.05 6.13
C LEU A 196 9.40 -15.15 7.16
N THR A 197 9.35 -14.77 8.43
CA THR A 197 9.39 -15.74 9.54
C THR A 197 8.04 -16.42 9.71
N VAL A 198 8.03 -17.66 10.25
CA VAL A 198 6.78 -18.37 10.54
C VAL A 198 5.93 -17.61 11.56
N GLN A 199 6.56 -16.90 12.49
CA GLN A 199 5.89 -16.08 13.49
C GLN A 199 5.20 -14.86 12.86
N GLU A 200 5.88 -14.11 11.98
CA GLU A 200 5.25 -13.01 11.23
C GLU A 200 4.08 -13.52 10.38
N TYR A 201 4.26 -14.66 9.72
CA TYR A 201 3.21 -15.24 8.89
C TYR A 201 1.98 -15.62 9.71
N LYS A 202 2.14 -16.35 10.81
CA LYS A 202 1.05 -16.74 11.70
C LYS A 202 0.38 -15.52 12.33
N PHE A 203 1.17 -14.53 12.74
CA PHE A 203 0.64 -13.28 13.28
C PHE A 203 -0.29 -12.59 12.28
N TRP A 204 0.17 -12.46 11.03
CA TRP A 204 -0.63 -11.90 9.95
C TRP A 204 -1.87 -12.76 9.63
N ARG A 205 -1.74 -14.09 9.53
CA ARG A 205 -2.89 -14.98 9.26
C ARG A 205 -3.98 -14.88 10.32
N ASN A 206 -3.60 -14.69 11.58
CA ASN A 206 -4.56 -14.52 12.68
C ASN A 206 -5.23 -13.15 12.69
N ASN A 207 -4.52 -12.07 12.32
CA ASN A 207 -4.98 -10.71 12.63
C ASN A 207 -5.12 -9.77 11.41
N GLY A 208 -4.59 -10.15 10.25
CA GLY A 208 -4.55 -9.32 9.04
C GLY A 208 -3.53 -8.17 9.07
N VAL A 209 -2.66 -8.13 10.07
CA VAL A 209 -1.60 -7.11 10.21
C VAL A 209 -0.27 -7.70 9.71
N ALA A 210 0.19 -7.26 8.54
CA ALA A 210 1.34 -7.84 7.86
C ALA A 210 2.68 -7.24 8.32
N PHE A 211 2.72 -5.92 8.51
CA PHE A 211 3.94 -5.17 8.82
C PHE A 211 3.86 -4.60 10.24
N THR A 212 4.82 -4.96 11.09
CA THR A 212 4.84 -4.61 12.52
C THR A 212 6.15 -3.97 12.97
N TRP A 213 6.01 -2.95 13.80
CA TRP A 213 7.10 -2.25 14.47
C TRP A 213 6.84 -2.20 15.97
N LEU A 214 7.88 -1.92 16.76
CA LEU A 214 7.73 -1.71 18.19
C LEU A 214 6.95 -0.42 18.49
N GLU A 215 7.08 0.58 17.63
CA GLU A 215 6.54 1.91 17.91
C GLU A 215 5.07 2.04 17.49
N GLY A 216 4.20 2.05 18.51
CA GLY A 216 2.80 2.40 18.40
C GLY A 216 1.92 1.21 18.00
N GLU A 217 0.81 1.05 18.70
CA GLU A 217 -0.12 -0.05 18.47
C GLU A 217 -1.11 0.31 17.33
N PRO A 218 -1.37 -0.64 16.40
CA PRO A 218 -2.36 -0.43 15.35
C PRO A 218 -3.76 -0.66 15.92
N VAL A 219 -4.54 0.41 16.05
CA VAL A 219 -5.88 0.39 16.68
C VAL A 219 -7.00 0.87 15.78
N ARG A 220 -6.68 1.32 14.56
CA ARG A 220 -7.65 1.95 13.66
C ARG A 220 -7.85 1.12 12.41
N SER A 221 -9.09 0.86 12.02
CA SER A 221 -9.36 0.10 10.82
C SER A 221 -8.78 0.74 9.56
N ASN A 222 -8.31 -0.09 8.64
CA ASN A 222 -7.88 0.33 7.30
C ASN A 222 -9.02 0.15 6.27
N PRO A 223 -9.83 1.18 5.99
CA PRO A 223 -10.95 1.06 5.06
C PRO A 223 -10.51 0.88 3.60
N THR A 224 -9.24 1.12 3.30
CA THR A 224 -8.70 0.96 1.94
C THR A 224 -8.67 -0.51 1.50
N LEU A 225 -8.87 -1.47 2.40
CA LEU A 225 -8.88 -2.91 2.11
C LEU A 225 -10.31 -3.49 1.91
N LEU A 226 -11.33 -2.61 1.88
CA LEU A 226 -12.71 -2.98 1.58
C LEU A 226 -13.03 -2.82 0.09
N ASN A 227 -14.02 -3.57 -0.39
CA ASN A 227 -14.48 -3.51 -1.79
C ASN A 227 -15.99 -3.25 -1.87
N ASN A 228 -16.47 -2.99 -3.10
CA ASN A 228 -17.88 -2.77 -3.45
C ASN A 228 -18.49 -1.65 -2.61
N ILE A 229 -17.79 -0.51 -2.56
CA ILE A 229 -18.24 0.67 -1.82
C ILE A 229 -19.29 1.39 -2.64
N ILE A 230 -20.53 1.42 -2.15
CA ILE A 230 -21.68 1.99 -2.83
C ILE A 230 -22.33 3.02 -1.90
N GLN A 231 -22.50 4.25 -2.39
CA GLN A 231 -23.23 5.27 -1.65
C GLN A 231 -24.74 4.94 -1.65
N TYR A 232 -25.36 4.96 -0.46
CA TYR A 232 -26.80 4.76 -0.30
C TYR A 232 -27.39 5.87 0.58
N GLY A 233 -27.96 6.89 -0.06
CA GLY A 233 -28.43 8.10 0.61
C GLY A 233 -27.29 8.84 1.34
N PRO A 234 -27.43 9.17 2.64
CA PRO A 234 -26.35 9.76 3.43
C PRO A 234 -25.33 8.72 3.94
N GLY A 235 -25.57 7.43 3.69
CA GLY A 235 -24.73 6.32 4.15
C GLY A 235 -23.95 5.65 3.04
N PHE A 236 -23.25 4.58 3.41
CA PHE A 236 -22.52 3.72 2.50
C PHE A 236 -22.87 2.25 2.79
N VAL A 237 -22.97 1.46 1.72
CA VAL A 237 -22.95 0.01 1.76
C VAL A 237 -21.58 -0.40 1.24
N HIS A 238 -20.94 -1.35 1.91
CA HIS A 238 -19.67 -1.90 1.47
C HIS A 238 -19.62 -3.40 1.76
N HIS A 239 -18.74 -4.11 1.07
CA HIS A 239 -18.52 -5.52 1.35
C HIS A 239 -17.32 -5.70 2.30
N ALA A 240 -17.23 -6.91 2.86
CA ALA A 240 -16.14 -7.31 3.72
C ALA A 240 -14.78 -7.27 3.00
N TYR A 241 -13.71 -7.41 3.78
CA TYR A 241 -12.35 -7.55 3.30
C TYR A 241 -12.23 -8.54 2.11
N LEU A 242 -11.66 -8.08 0.99
CA LEU A 242 -11.51 -8.88 -0.25
C LEU A 242 -10.05 -9.13 -0.65
N GLY A 243 -9.11 -8.95 0.27
CA GLY A 243 -7.71 -9.23 0.01
C GLY A 243 -7.34 -10.71 0.14
N ASP A 244 -6.09 -11.02 -0.21
CA ASP A 244 -5.52 -12.34 0.00
C ASP A 244 -5.31 -12.58 1.50
N ILE A 245 -5.78 -13.74 1.99
CA ILE A 245 -5.63 -14.17 3.38
C ILE A 245 -4.71 -15.39 3.52
N VAL A 246 -4.02 -15.78 2.45
CA VAL A 246 -3.10 -16.93 2.39
C VAL A 246 -1.67 -16.52 2.11
N ASN A 247 -1.39 -15.73 1.06
CA ASN A 247 -0.01 -15.43 0.68
C ASN A 247 0.52 -14.08 1.21
N GLY A 248 -0.39 -13.12 1.40
CA GLY A 248 -0.07 -11.84 2.00
C GLY A 248 0.76 -10.90 1.10
N PRO A 249 1.01 -9.68 1.55
CA PRO A 249 1.72 -8.65 0.78
C PRO A 249 3.24 -8.84 0.77
N PHE A 250 3.75 -9.96 1.29
CA PHE A 250 5.18 -10.13 1.55
C PHE A 250 6.05 -10.26 0.31
N PHE A 251 5.47 -10.29 -0.90
CA PHE A 251 6.22 -10.34 -2.17
C PHE A 251 6.55 -8.95 -2.72
N THR A 252 5.76 -7.93 -2.38
CA THR A 252 5.72 -6.66 -3.11
C THR A 252 7.02 -5.86 -3.01
N TRP A 253 7.61 -5.82 -1.82
CA TRP A 253 8.81 -5.03 -1.49
C TRP A 253 9.90 -5.95 -0.93
N THR A 254 10.16 -7.04 -1.63
CA THR A 254 11.26 -7.97 -1.30
C THR A 254 12.52 -7.60 -2.06
N THR A 255 13.63 -8.23 -1.69
CA THR A 255 14.86 -8.18 -2.48
C THR A 255 15.56 -9.53 -2.48
N SER A 256 16.00 -9.94 -3.65
CA SER A 256 16.80 -11.15 -3.86
C SER A 256 18.21 -11.06 -3.24
N GLU A 257 18.73 -9.85 -3.02
CA GLU A 257 20.12 -9.60 -2.62
C GLU A 257 20.36 -9.71 -1.11
N ARG A 258 19.31 -9.81 -0.28
CA ARG A 258 19.42 -9.81 1.20
C ARG A 258 19.10 -11.14 1.86
N LYS A 259 19.23 -12.25 1.11
CA LYS A 259 19.01 -13.62 1.63
C LYS A 259 19.91 -13.96 2.82
N ASP A 260 21.10 -13.36 2.89
CA ASP A 260 22.10 -13.65 3.91
C ASP A 260 21.96 -12.82 5.21
N LYS A 261 21.10 -11.79 5.20
CA LYS A 261 20.88 -10.95 6.39
C LYS A 261 19.67 -11.49 7.16
N LYS A 262 19.79 -11.66 8.48
CA LYS A 262 18.74 -12.18 9.38
C LYS A 262 17.53 -11.24 9.57
N PHE A 263 17.19 -10.42 8.59
CA PHE A 263 16.07 -9.48 8.69
C PHE A 263 14.73 -10.17 8.45
N ARG A 264 13.71 -9.69 9.19
CA ARG A 264 12.31 -10.06 9.00
C ARG A 264 11.76 -9.49 7.68
N ALA A 265 10.66 -10.04 7.19
CA ALA A 265 10.00 -9.53 5.98
C ALA A 265 9.61 -8.05 6.12
N THR A 266 9.14 -7.64 7.29
CA THR A 266 8.84 -6.24 7.58
C THR A 266 10.05 -5.31 7.43
N ASP A 267 11.22 -5.76 7.90
CA ASP A 267 12.42 -4.96 7.92
C ASP A 267 13.03 -4.82 6.52
N ILE A 268 12.93 -5.89 5.72
CA ILE A 268 13.27 -5.87 4.29
C ILE A 268 12.35 -4.91 3.53
N ALA A 269 11.04 -5.04 3.70
CA ALA A 269 10.06 -4.19 3.01
C ALA A 269 10.21 -2.71 3.38
N GLU A 270 10.43 -2.40 4.67
CA GLU A 270 10.72 -1.02 5.09
C GLU A 270 12.01 -0.50 4.44
N GLY A 271 13.08 -1.30 4.44
CA GLY A 271 14.34 -0.90 3.82
C GLY A 271 14.23 -0.62 2.32
N GLU A 272 13.63 -1.54 1.57
CA GLU A 272 13.47 -1.39 0.11
C GLU A 272 12.59 -0.19 -0.25
N LEU A 273 11.46 -0.03 0.44
CA LEU A 273 10.58 1.09 0.19
C LEU A 273 11.20 2.42 0.63
N MET A 274 11.94 2.44 1.74
CA MET A 274 12.67 3.62 2.20
C MET A 274 13.71 4.07 1.17
N ARG A 275 14.48 3.14 0.58
CA ARG A 275 15.38 3.47 -0.55
C ARG A 275 14.59 4.05 -1.71
N THR A 276 13.51 3.40 -2.08
CA THR A 276 12.68 3.77 -3.22
C THR A 276 12.14 5.20 -3.07
N ILE A 277 11.54 5.53 -1.92
CA ILE A 277 11.02 6.88 -1.64
C ILE A 277 12.17 7.91 -1.58
N TYR A 278 13.31 7.55 -1.00
CA TYR A 278 14.48 8.44 -0.97
C TYR A 278 15.00 8.74 -2.37
N GLU A 279 15.14 7.72 -3.21
CA GLU A 279 15.62 7.84 -4.59
C GLU A 279 14.66 8.68 -5.44
N ILE A 280 13.34 8.56 -5.26
CA ILE A 280 12.35 9.46 -5.87
C ILE A 280 12.61 10.91 -5.47
N LYS A 281 12.80 11.17 -4.17
CA LYS A 281 12.95 12.53 -3.62
C LYS A 281 14.30 13.18 -3.96
N MET A 282 15.37 12.40 -3.96
CA MET A 282 16.75 12.89 -3.97
C MET A 282 17.51 12.58 -5.25
N LYS A 283 16.97 11.72 -6.14
CA LYS A 283 17.58 11.29 -7.40
C LYS A 283 19.00 10.75 -7.23
N LYS A 284 19.23 10.04 -6.13
CA LYS A 284 20.52 9.42 -5.77
C LYS A 284 20.30 8.28 -4.78
N PRO A 285 21.22 7.31 -4.68
CA PRO A 285 21.04 6.17 -3.80
C PRO A 285 21.07 6.57 -2.32
N LEU A 286 20.26 5.88 -1.51
CA LEU A 286 20.27 6.02 -0.06
C LEU A 286 21.47 5.29 0.54
N CYS A 287 22.15 5.91 1.50
CA CYS A 287 23.21 5.24 2.26
C CYS A 287 22.61 4.15 3.17
N GLU A 288 23.13 2.93 3.08
CA GLU A 288 22.63 1.76 3.83
C GLU A 288 22.56 1.99 5.35
N ASN A 289 23.47 2.81 5.90
CA ASN A 289 23.52 3.09 7.33
C ASN A 289 22.30 3.85 7.84
N TYR A 290 21.48 4.46 6.97
CA TYR A 290 20.23 5.12 7.39
C TYR A 290 19.11 4.13 7.69
N ILE A 291 19.15 2.92 7.13
CA ILE A 291 18.05 1.98 7.21
C ILE A 291 18.09 1.27 8.55
N GLY A 292 17.04 1.46 9.34
CA GLY A 292 16.98 0.97 10.71
C GLY A 292 17.94 1.69 11.66
N ALA A 293 18.52 2.83 11.27
CA ALA A 293 19.42 3.62 12.12
C ALA A 293 18.74 4.12 13.40
N HIS A 294 17.43 4.32 13.34
CA HIS A 294 16.60 4.71 14.47
C HIS A 294 16.27 3.53 15.41
N ARG A 295 16.64 2.30 15.05
CA ARG A 295 16.30 1.10 15.80
C ARG A 295 17.50 0.64 16.61
N ASP A 296 17.21 0.10 17.79
CA ASP A 296 18.22 -0.57 18.60
C ASP A 296 18.72 -1.83 17.87
N PRO A 297 20.04 -1.98 17.63
CA PRO A 297 20.60 -3.17 16.98
C PRO A 297 20.27 -4.48 17.68
N SER A 298 20.03 -4.47 18.99
CA SER A 298 19.62 -5.64 19.77
C SER A 298 18.20 -6.12 19.46
N ILE A 299 17.38 -5.26 18.87
CA ILE A 299 15.98 -5.56 18.52
C ILE A 299 15.82 -5.82 17.02
N LEU A 300 16.84 -5.50 16.22
CA LEU A 300 16.91 -5.96 14.83
C LEU A 300 16.83 -7.49 14.83
N ASN A 301 15.90 -8.04 14.04
CA ASN A 301 15.64 -9.48 13.88
C ASN A 301 14.84 -10.13 15.03
N GLY A 302 14.41 -9.36 16.04
CA GLY A 302 13.50 -9.85 17.08
C GLY A 302 12.10 -10.11 16.52
N THR A 303 11.46 -11.22 16.91
CA THR A 303 10.04 -11.42 16.60
C THR A 303 9.22 -10.44 17.43
N ILE A 304 8.58 -9.48 16.77
CA ILE A 304 7.64 -8.56 17.42
C ILE A 304 6.28 -9.24 17.43
N VAL A 305 5.78 -9.53 18.63
CA VAL A 305 4.39 -9.95 18.84
C VAL A 305 3.71 -8.81 19.58
N THR A 306 2.82 -8.11 18.88
CA THR A 306 2.00 -7.05 19.46
C THR A 306 0.62 -7.63 19.75
N GLU A 307 0.07 -7.37 20.94
CA GLU A 307 -1.32 -7.72 21.19
C GLU A 307 -2.21 -6.87 20.28
N VAL A 308 -3.11 -7.52 19.54
CA VAL A 308 -4.00 -6.81 18.62
C VAL A 308 -5.21 -6.34 19.44
N PRO A 309 -5.59 -5.06 19.33
CA PRO A 309 -6.68 -4.50 20.12
C PRO A 309 -7.99 -5.27 19.90
N ASN A 310 -8.80 -5.29 20.95
CA ASN A 310 -10.13 -5.88 20.87
C ASN A 310 -11.05 -5.04 19.97
N ILE A 311 -12.20 -5.62 19.62
CA ILE A 311 -13.19 -5.00 18.73
C ILE A 311 -13.70 -3.66 19.28
N GLU A 312 -13.74 -3.48 20.61
CA GLU A 312 -14.25 -2.25 21.24
C GLU A 312 -13.35 -1.04 20.95
N VAL A 313 -12.04 -1.23 21.03
CA VAL A 313 -11.04 -0.17 20.75
C VAL A 313 -11.06 0.25 19.27
N GLU A 314 -11.36 -0.68 18.35
CA GLU A 314 -11.48 -0.41 16.91
C GLU A 314 -12.58 0.62 16.59
N PHE A 315 -13.66 0.63 17.39
CA PHE A 315 -14.86 1.44 17.16
C PHE A 315 -14.86 2.79 17.86
N GLU A 316 -13.79 3.17 18.56
CA GLU A 316 -13.73 4.47 19.24
C GLU A 316 -13.77 5.63 18.24
N SER A 317 -14.93 6.22 17.98
CA SER A 317 -15.03 7.32 17.03
C SER A 317 -14.16 8.51 17.44
N TRP A 318 -13.46 9.13 16.49
CA TRP A 318 -12.81 10.42 16.73
C TRP A 318 -13.49 11.56 15.95
N THR A 319 -13.43 12.77 16.51
CA THR A 319 -13.85 13.95 15.76
C THR A 319 -12.67 14.42 14.91
N SER A 320 -12.83 14.32 13.59
CA SER A 320 -12.02 15.16 12.69
C SER A 320 -12.39 16.60 13.00
N VAL A 321 -11.58 17.30 13.81
CA VAL A 321 -11.72 18.74 13.97
C VAL A 321 -11.72 19.31 12.55
N ASN A 322 -12.85 19.90 12.15
CA ASN A 322 -12.99 20.62 10.90
C ASN A 322 -12.07 21.84 11.00
N ASN A 323 -10.77 21.63 10.82
CA ASN A 323 -9.88 22.71 10.48
C ASN A 323 -10.48 23.28 9.20
N LYS A 324 -10.90 24.55 9.28
CA LYS A 324 -11.25 25.37 8.12
C LYS A 324 -10.30 24.94 7.02
N THR A 325 -10.86 24.56 5.87
CA THR A 325 -10.12 24.20 4.67
C THR A 325 -9.29 25.40 4.25
N ASN A 326 -8.20 25.66 4.94
CA ASN A 326 -7.04 26.23 4.32
C ASN A 326 -6.76 25.27 3.18
N LYS A 327 -6.77 25.79 1.96
CA LYS A 327 -6.27 25.09 0.79
C LYS A 327 -4.80 24.78 1.08
N GLU A 328 -4.53 23.74 1.86
CA GLU A 328 -3.20 23.22 2.04
C GLU A 328 -2.83 22.69 0.67
N ASN A 329 -1.99 23.45 -0.04
CA ASN A 329 -1.50 23.06 -1.35
C ASN A 329 -0.80 21.71 -1.19
N ILE A 330 -1.25 20.73 -1.96
CA ILE A 330 -0.58 19.43 -2.01
C ILE A 330 0.76 19.67 -2.71
N SER A 331 1.85 19.28 -2.06
CA SER A 331 3.19 19.42 -2.58
C SER A 331 3.74 18.06 -2.97
N TRP A 332 3.88 17.81 -4.27
CA TRP A 332 4.44 16.57 -4.82
C TRP A 332 5.84 16.78 -5.36
N VAL A 333 6.72 15.79 -5.13
CA VAL A 333 7.99 15.66 -5.84
C VAL A 333 7.74 15.77 -7.34
N GLU A 334 8.52 16.60 -8.01
CA GLU A 334 8.37 16.83 -9.44
C GLU A 334 8.88 15.63 -10.24
N ILE A 335 7.95 15.02 -10.96
CA ILE A 335 8.20 13.90 -11.87
C ILE A 335 7.66 14.24 -13.28
N PRO A 336 8.18 15.32 -13.91
CA PRO A 336 7.58 15.90 -15.12
C PRO A 336 7.53 14.95 -16.32
N ASN A 337 8.42 13.96 -16.34
CA ASN A 337 8.53 12.99 -17.42
C ASN A 337 7.68 11.74 -17.19
N HIS A 338 6.80 11.73 -16.18
CA HIS A 338 5.99 10.57 -15.85
C HIS A 338 4.51 10.93 -15.77
N LYS A 339 3.68 10.21 -16.53
CA LYS A 339 2.21 10.40 -16.52
C LYS A 339 1.49 9.07 -16.39
N VAL A 340 0.54 9.00 -15.47
CA VAL A 340 -0.25 7.79 -15.20
C VAL A 340 -1.70 7.98 -15.66
N PHE A 341 -2.18 7.05 -16.47
CA PHE A 341 -3.55 6.94 -16.94
C PHE A 341 -4.15 5.66 -16.37
N TYR A 342 -5.30 5.77 -15.71
CA TYR A 342 -6.06 4.61 -15.28
C TYR A 342 -7.18 4.31 -16.27
N ILE A 343 -7.43 3.03 -16.48
CA ILE A 343 -8.50 2.50 -17.32
C ILE A 343 -9.23 1.44 -16.49
N LEU A 344 -10.56 1.51 -16.47
CA LEU A 344 -11.40 0.51 -15.80
C LEU A 344 -11.66 -0.64 -16.78
N GLN A 345 -11.47 -1.89 -16.33
CA GLN A 345 -11.69 -3.09 -17.13
C GLN A 345 -13.17 -3.31 -17.49
#